data_AF-A0AA90U1M4-F1
#
_entry.id   AF-A0AA90U1M4-F1
#
_cell.length_a   1.000
_cell.length_b   1.000
_cell.length_c   1.000
_cell.angle_alpha   90.00
_cell.angle_beta   90.00
_cell.angle_gamma   90.00
#
_symmetry.space_group_name_H-M   'P 1'
#
loop_
_entity.id
_entity.type
_entity.pdbx_description
1 polymer ?
#
loop_
_entity_poly.entity_id
_entity_poly.type
_entity_poly.pdbx_seq_one_letter_code
_entity_poly.pdbx_strand_id
1 'polypeptide(L)'
;MLDYEIGLKNSWNVVKDNLVTFIVGLLIAAVGSILIVTIAPLAYGFTSMAVKGARGEQIEISDVFVGFNKDDFIRSWTFMLIYIVIAAILGQIASILSTIVGILFMFTMPLLVIKGYSGIEGITESIEIIKKVPVESIIVYVIMLVLNMIGAFLLGIGLLVTVPISTVFLANATFELSGE
;
A
#
# COMPACT_ATOMS: atom_id res chain seq x y z
N MET A 1 -19.69 30.49 18.42
CA MET A 1 -20.02 29.49 19.46
C MET A 1 -21.02 28.53 18.83
N LEU A 2 -20.89 27.21 19.03
CA LEU A 2 -21.83 26.25 18.44
C LEU A 2 -23.21 26.43 19.09
N ASP A 3 -24.25 26.63 18.28
CA ASP A 3 -25.62 26.62 18.77
C ASP A 3 -26.12 25.18 18.84
N TYR A 4 -26.05 24.61 20.05
CA TYR A 4 -26.40 23.21 20.31
C TYR A 4 -27.89 22.93 20.03
N GLU A 5 -28.77 23.90 20.22
CA GLU A 5 -30.21 23.73 20.01
C GLU A 5 -30.51 23.58 18.51
N ILE A 6 -29.96 24.49 17.70
CA ILE A 6 -30.08 24.44 16.24
C ILE A 6 -29.42 23.17 15.69
N GLY A 7 -28.24 22.80 16.20
CA GLY A 7 -27.52 21.60 15.77
C GLY A 7 -28.29 20.30 16.02
N LEU A 8 -28.89 20.14 17.20
CA LEU A 8 -29.69 18.97 17.56
C LEU A 8 -30.99 18.91 16.75
N LYS A 9 -31.69 20.05 16.59
CA LYS A 9 -32.93 20.12 15.79
C LYS A 9 -32.68 19.73 14.33
N ASN A 10 -31.59 20.23 13.74
CA ASN A 10 -31.22 19.88 12.37
C ASN A 10 -30.85 18.41 12.23
N SER A 11 -30.04 17.87 13.15
CA SER A 11 -29.65 16.45 13.14
C SER A 11 -30.87 15.53 13.27
N TRP A 12 -31.81 15.87 14.15
CA TRP A 12 -33.06 15.14 14.32
C TRP A 12 -33.90 15.13 13.04
N ASN A 13 -34.06 16.29 12.39
CA ASN A 13 -34.80 16.37 11.13
C ASN A 13 -34.15 15.51 10.04
N VAL A 14 -32.82 15.54 9.90
CA VAL A 14 -32.09 14.72 8.92
C VAL A 14 -32.29 13.22 9.16
N VAL A 15 -32.13 12.75 10.40
CA VAL A 15 -32.33 11.32 10.73
C VAL A 15 -33.79 10.92 10.55
N LYS A 16 -34.74 11.76 10.96
CA LYS A 16 -36.18 11.49 10.82
C LYS A 16 -36.58 11.37 9.35
N ASP A 17 -36.15 12.30 8.51
CA ASP A 17 -36.49 12.34 7.08
C ASP A 17 -35.80 11.21 6.29
N ASN A 18 -34.70 10.65 6.82
CA ASN A 18 -33.89 9.60 6.16
C ASN A 18 -33.77 8.32 7.01
N LEU A 19 -34.76 8.03 7.87
CA LEU A 19 -34.64 7.00 8.92
C LEU A 19 -34.26 5.63 8.36
N VAL A 20 -34.94 5.19 7.30
CA VAL A 20 -34.69 3.90 6.66
C VAL A 20 -33.26 3.82 6.13
N THR A 21 -32.79 4.87 5.46
CA THR A 21 -31.43 4.94 4.89
C THR A 21 -30.36 4.82 5.98
N PHE A 22 -30.51 5.52 7.11
CA PHE A 22 -29.57 5.42 8.22
C PHE A 22 -29.58 4.03 8.87
N ILE A 23 -30.75 3.42 9.05
CA ILE A 23 -30.85 2.06 9.59
C ILE A 23 -30.15 1.06 8.67
N VAL A 24 -30.43 1.12 7.37
CA VAL A 24 -29.80 0.23 6.39
C VAL A 24 -28.29 0.45 6.35
N GLY A 25 -27.83 1.71 6.32
CA GLY A 25 -26.41 2.05 6.35
C GLY A 25 -25.71 1.55 7.61
N LEU A 26 -26.35 1.68 8.78
CA LEU A 26 -25.84 1.18 10.04
C LEU A 26 -25.71 -0.35 10.05
N LEU A 27 -26.73 -1.07 9.54
CA LEU A 27 -26.69 -2.53 9.46
C LEU A 27 -25.58 -3.01 8.54
N ILE A 28 -25.39 -2.38 7.38
CA ILE A 28 -24.28 -2.68 6.46
C ILE A 28 -22.94 -2.45 7.17
N ALA A 29 -22.77 -1.31 7.85
CA ALA A 29 -21.55 -1.00 8.58
C ALA A 29 -21.28 -2.02 9.70
N ALA A 30 -22.32 -2.41 10.45
CA ALA A 30 -22.21 -3.38 11.53
C ALA A 30 -21.82 -4.77 10.99
N VAL A 31 -22.53 -5.28 9.99
CA VAL A 31 -22.24 -6.60 9.40
C VAL A 31 -20.86 -6.62 8.75
N GLY A 32 -20.49 -5.57 8.01
CA GLY A 32 -19.16 -5.44 7.42
C GLY A 32 -18.04 -5.43 8.46
N SER A 33 -18.27 -4.81 9.63
CA SER A 33 -17.28 -4.74 10.70
C SER A 33 -16.96 -6.10 11.33
N ILE A 34 -17.91 -7.06 11.30
CA ILE A 34 -17.70 -8.41 11.85
C ILE A 34 -16.48 -9.06 11.18
N LEU A 35 -16.40 -9.00 9.84
CA LEU A 35 -15.29 -9.60 9.09
C LEU A 35 -13.93 -9.05 9.54
N ILE A 36 -13.88 -7.76 9.87
CA ILE A 36 -12.66 -7.08 10.35
C ILE A 36 -12.35 -7.51 11.79
N VAL A 37 -13.32 -7.47 12.69
CA VAL A 37 -13.12 -7.80 14.12
C VAL A 37 -12.81 -9.29 14.33
N THR A 38 -13.24 -10.15 13.40
CA THR A 38 -12.97 -11.59 13.47
C THR A 38 -11.64 -12.00 12.86
N ILE A 39 -10.91 -11.11 12.15
CA ILE A 39 -9.72 -11.52 11.39
C ILE A 39 -8.59 -12.06 12.28
N ALA A 40 -8.27 -11.36 13.38
CA ALA A 40 -7.21 -11.75 14.31
C ALA A 40 -7.53 -13.07 15.03
N PRO A 41 -8.72 -13.26 15.65
CA PRO A 41 -9.04 -14.52 16.32
C PRO A 41 -9.19 -15.69 15.34
N LEU A 42 -9.74 -15.49 14.14
CA LEU A 42 -9.80 -16.55 13.13
C LEU A 42 -8.41 -16.94 12.61
N ALA A 43 -7.51 -15.98 12.38
CA ALA A 43 -6.13 -16.25 11.99
C ALA A 43 -5.38 -17.02 13.09
N TYR A 44 -5.63 -16.69 14.36
CA TYR A 44 -5.11 -17.42 15.50
C TYR A 44 -5.62 -18.87 15.54
N GLY A 45 -6.94 -19.06 15.40
CA GLY A 45 -7.54 -20.41 15.36
C GLY A 45 -7.04 -21.25 14.17
N PHE A 46 -6.92 -20.66 12.98
CA PHE A 46 -6.33 -21.33 11.82
C PHE A 46 -4.86 -21.74 12.05
N THR A 47 -4.09 -20.87 12.71
CA THR A 47 -2.71 -21.20 13.12
C THR A 47 -2.69 -22.31 14.17
N SER A 48 -3.65 -22.32 15.11
CA SER A 48 -3.81 -23.38 16.10
C SER A 48 -4.09 -24.74 15.44
N MET A 49 -4.95 -24.78 14.42
CA MET A 49 -5.19 -25.99 13.60
C MET A 49 -3.90 -26.49 12.95
N ALA A 50 -3.09 -25.59 12.37
CA ALA A 50 -1.81 -25.95 11.77
C ALA A 50 -0.83 -26.52 12.81
N VAL A 51 -0.78 -25.93 14.02
CA VAL A 51 0.06 -26.41 15.12
C VAL A 51 -0.40 -27.80 15.61
N LYS A 52 -1.71 -28.03 15.75
CA LYS A 52 -2.25 -29.37 16.08
C LYS A 52 -1.87 -30.41 15.04
N GLY A 53 -2.03 -30.09 13.75
CA GLY A 53 -1.63 -30.95 12.65
C GLY A 53 -0.15 -31.30 12.66
N ALA A 54 0.71 -30.31 12.93
CA ALA A 54 2.16 -30.53 13.06
C ALA A 54 2.54 -31.42 14.25
N ARG A 55 1.69 -31.53 15.27
CA ARG A 55 1.87 -32.40 16.45
C ARG A 55 1.28 -33.80 16.28
N GLY A 56 0.61 -34.08 15.16
CA GLY A 56 -0.12 -35.33 14.95
C GLY A 56 -1.39 -35.45 15.80
N GLU A 57 -1.90 -34.33 16.31
CA GLU A 57 -3.18 -34.27 17.02
C GLU A 57 -4.35 -34.25 16.01
N GLN A 58 -5.53 -34.71 16.44
CA GLN A 58 -6.73 -34.62 15.61
C GLN A 58 -7.17 -33.14 15.47
N ILE A 59 -7.38 -32.69 14.23
CA ILE A 59 -7.87 -31.35 13.92
C ILE A 59 -9.40 -31.40 13.76
N GLU A 60 -10.10 -30.47 14.39
CA GLU A 60 -11.54 -30.28 14.22
C GLU A 60 -11.86 -28.94 13.53
N ILE A 61 -13.00 -28.84 12.86
CA ILE A 61 -13.43 -27.58 12.22
C ILE A 61 -13.65 -26.48 13.27
N SER A 62 -14.11 -26.85 14.47
CA SER A 62 -14.32 -25.97 15.62
C SER A 62 -13.04 -25.27 16.09
N ASP A 63 -11.85 -25.84 15.80
CA ASP A 63 -10.57 -25.29 16.23
C ASP A 63 -10.28 -23.90 15.64
N VAL A 64 -10.87 -23.56 14.49
CA VAL A 64 -10.76 -22.21 13.90
C VAL A 64 -11.33 -21.12 14.81
N PHE A 65 -12.24 -21.49 15.72
CA PHE A 65 -12.88 -20.56 16.65
C PHE A 65 -12.17 -20.46 18.00
N VAL A 66 -11.07 -21.17 18.23
CA VAL A 66 -10.32 -21.11 19.51
C VAL A 66 -9.84 -19.69 19.83
N GLY A 67 -9.51 -18.89 18.81
CA GLY A 67 -9.13 -17.50 19.00
C GLY A 67 -10.24 -16.59 19.59
N PHE A 68 -11.49 -17.05 19.66
CA PHE A 68 -12.58 -16.32 20.32
C PHE A 68 -12.67 -16.56 21.83
N ASN A 69 -11.90 -17.50 22.38
CA ASN A 69 -11.74 -17.63 23.82
C ASN A 69 -11.16 -16.32 24.38
N LYS A 70 -11.62 -15.89 25.56
CA LYS A 70 -11.28 -14.56 26.13
C LYS A 70 -9.78 -14.23 26.09
N ASP A 71 -8.94 -15.16 26.52
CA ASP A 71 -7.49 -14.94 26.61
C ASP A 71 -6.81 -14.98 25.24
N ASP A 72 -7.24 -15.88 24.35
CA ASP A 72 -6.72 -16.00 22.98
C ASP A 72 -7.18 -14.84 22.09
N PHE A 73 -8.37 -14.29 22.33
CA PHE A 73 -8.89 -13.12 21.64
C PHE A 73 -8.03 -11.89 21.95
N ILE A 74 -7.74 -11.66 23.24
CA ILE A 74 -6.87 -10.55 23.67
C ILE A 74 -5.44 -10.78 23.15
N ARG A 75 -4.93 -12.01 23.18
CA ARG A 75 -3.59 -12.35 22.70
C ARG A 75 -3.45 -12.10 21.19
N SER A 76 -4.40 -12.59 20.41
CA SER A 76 -4.41 -12.45 18.95
C SER A 76 -4.52 -10.99 18.52
N TRP A 77 -5.41 -10.21 19.14
CA TRP A 77 -5.52 -8.78 18.86
C TRP A 77 -4.32 -7.97 19.32
N THR A 78 -3.76 -8.26 20.50
CA THR A 78 -2.51 -7.62 20.96
C THR A 78 -1.40 -7.82 19.95
N PHE A 79 -1.19 -9.06 19.49
CA PHE A 79 -0.21 -9.36 18.45
C PHE A 79 -0.52 -8.62 17.14
N MET A 80 -1.76 -8.73 16.65
CA MET A 80 -2.17 -8.16 15.37
C MET A 80 -2.00 -6.64 15.33
N LEU A 81 -2.36 -5.93 16.41
CA LEU A 81 -2.18 -4.49 16.50
C LEU A 81 -0.71 -4.09 16.50
N ILE A 82 0.13 -4.78 17.29
CA ILE A 82 1.58 -4.53 17.30
C ILE A 82 2.16 -4.78 15.90
N TYR A 83 1.78 -5.90 15.29
CA TYR A 83 2.22 -6.26 13.94
C TYR A 83 1.82 -5.21 12.91
N ILE A 84 0.55 -4.78 12.88
CA ILE A 84 0.05 -3.78 11.93
C ILE A 84 0.81 -2.45 12.10
N VAL A 85 1.01 -1.99 13.34
CA VAL A 85 1.70 -0.72 13.60
C VAL A 85 3.16 -0.80 13.13
N ILE A 86 3.87 -1.88 13.49
CA ILE A 86 5.28 -2.06 13.08
C ILE A 86 5.38 -2.20 11.56
N ALA A 87 4.54 -3.04 10.95
CA ALA A 87 4.54 -3.25 9.51
C ALA A 87 4.20 -1.97 8.74
N ALA A 88 3.26 -1.16 9.24
CA ALA A 88 2.92 0.12 8.62
C ALA A 88 4.09 1.11 8.69
N ILE A 89 4.73 1.25 9.85
CA ILE A 89 5.87 2.18 10.02
C ILE A 89 7.05 1.73 9.16
N LEU A 90 7.48 0.46 9.28
CA LEU A 90 8.62 -0.07 8.54
C LEU A 90 8.34 -0.10 7.03
N GLY A 91 7.12 -0.46 6.64
CA GLY A 91 6.68 -0.44 5.25
C GLY A 91 6.73 0.97 4.66
N GLN A 92 6.29 1.99 5.41
CA GLN A 92 6.32 3.37 4.96
C GLN A 92 7.76 3.90 4.83
N ILE A 93 8.64 3.57 5.79
CA ILE A 93 10.06 3.92 5.73
C ILE A 93 10.71 3.26 4.49
N ALA A 94 10.49 1.96 4.29
CA ALA A 94 11.02 1.23 3.15
C ALA A 94 10.51 1.80 1.82
N SER A 95 9.22 2.16 1.75
CA SER A 95 8.62 2.79 0.57
C SER A 95 9.25 4.15 0.24
N ILE A 96 9.45 5.01 1.24
CA ILE A 96 10.08 6.33 1.05
C ILE A 96 11.53 6.15 0.60
N LEU A 97 12.31 5.30 1.26
CA LEU A 97 13.70 5.05 0.91
C LEU A 97 13.83 4.48 -0.50
N SER A 98 13.00 3.49 -0.85
CA SER A 98 12.98 2.91 -2.20
C SER A 98 12.63 3.95 -3.27
N THR A 99 11.70 4.85 -2.97
CA THR A 99 11.31 5.95 -3.87
C THR A 99 12.47 6.92 -4.08
N ILE A 100 13.13 7.35 -3.01
CA ILE A 100 14.29 8.25 -3.08
C ILE A 100 15.41 7.61 -3.91
N VAL A 101 15.75 6.34 -3.64
CA VAL A 101 16.76 5.61 -4.42
C VAL A 101 16.32 5.48 -5.89
N GLY A 102 15.06 5.18 -6.15
CA GLY A 102 14.51 5.09 -7.50
C GLY A 102 14.67 6.38 -8.28
N ILE A 103 14.34 7.53 -7.67
CA ILE A 103 14.51 8.85 -8.30
C ILE A 103 15.99 9.14 -8.55
N LEU A 104 16.85 8.95 -7.56
CA LEU A 104 18.29 9.28 -7.67
C LEU A 104 19.01 8.48 -8.77
N PHE A 105 18.57 7.26 -9.05
CA PHE A 105 19.23 6.34 -9.98
C PHE A 105 18.51 6.19 -11.33
N MET A 106 17.36 6.84 -11.54
CA MET A 106 16.54 6.57 -12.74
C MET A 106 17.27 6.93 -14.04
N PHE A 107 18.06 8.00 -14.08
CA PHE A 107 18.76 8.40 -15.29
C PHE A 107 20.10 7.67 -15.50
N THR A 108 20.62 7.00 -14.47
CA THR A 108 21.93 6.35 -14.49
C THR A 108 22.08 5.37 -15.65
N MET A 109 21.16 4.41 -15.80
CA MET A 109 21.26 3.39 -16.85
C MET A 109 21.25 3.98 -18.27
N PRO A 110 20.32 4.90 -18.63
CA PRO A 110 20.41 5.60 -19.90
C PRO A 110 21.73 6.38 -20.08
N LEU A 111 22.23 7.09 -19.07
CA LEU A 111 23.49 7.85 -19.16
C LEU A 111 24.71 6.96 -19.42
N LEU A 112 24.75 5.77 -18.82
CA LEU A 112 25.77 4.75 -19.10
C LEU A 112 25.80 4.38 -20.59
N VAL A 113 24.62 4.26 -21.22
CA VAL A 113 24.50 3.88 -22.64
C VAL A 113 24.75 5.06 -23.57
N ILE A 114 24.17 6.22 -23.27
CA ILE A 114 24.23 7.43 -24.11
C ILE A 114 25.66 7.99 -24.13
N LYS A 115 26.27 8.14 -22.95
CA LYS A 115 27.56 8.83 -22.80
C LYS A 115 28.75 7.89 -22.59
N GLY A 116 28.50 6.58 -22.50
CA GLY A 116 29.55 5.59 -22.22
C GLY A 116 30.17 5.72 -20.83
N TYR A 117 29.43 6.30 -19.88
CA TYR A 117 29.90 6.56 -18.51
C TYR A 117 30.15 5.29 -17.71
N SER A 118 31.08 5.37 -16.76
CA SER A 118 31.17 4.38 -15.67
C SER A 118 30.00 4.53 -14.69
N GLY A 119 29.79 3.52 -13.83
CA GLY A 119 28.68 3.52 -12.88
C GLY A 119 28.64 4.75 -11.96
N ILE A 120 29.80 5.22 -11.49
CA ILE A 120 29.89 6.39 -10.58
C ILE A 120 29.59 7.69 -11.35
N GLU A 121 30.10 7.83 -12.57
CA GLU A 121 29.87 9.01 -13.41
C GLU A 121 28.38 9.14 -13.76
N GLY A 122 27.72 8.04 -14.14
CA GLY A 122 26.27 8.02 -14.41
C GLY A 122 25.42 8.39 -13.20
N ILE A 123 25.77 7.89 -12.01
CA ILE A 123 25.08 8.27 -10.76
C ILE A 123 25.27 9.75 -10.46
N THR A 124 26.50 10.25 -10.61
CA THR A 124 26.84 11.65 -10.31
C THR A 124 26.05 12.59 -11.20
N GLU A 125 26.04 12.35 -12.51
CA GLU A 125 25.28 13.19 -13.44
C GLU A 125 23.76 13.01 -13.26
N SER A 126 23.25 11.80 -12.97
CA SER A 126 21.83 11.59 -12.65
C SER A 126 21.40 12.50 -11.49
N ILE A 127 22.21 12.59 -10.42
CA ILE A 127 21.95 13.48 -9.29
C ILE A 127 22.03 14.95 -9.68
N GLU A 128 22.95 15.33 -10.56
CA GLU A 128 23.07 16.71 -11.06
C GLU A 128 21.86 17.12 -11.91
N ILE A 129 21.37 16.24 -12.79
CA ILE A 129 20.13 16.45 -13.54
C ILE A 129 18.98 16.68 -12.57
N ILE A 130 18.81 15.82 -11.57
CA ILE A 130 17.71 15.94 -10.59
C ILE A 130 17.79 17.25 -9.81
N LYS A 131 19.00 17.69 -9.43
CA LYS A 131 19.19 18.98 -8.74
C LYS A 131 18.87 20.18 -9.65
N LYS A 132 19.14 20.06 -10.95
CA LYS A 132 18.92 21.13 -11.95
C LYS A 132 17.44 21.26 -12.32
N VAL A 133 16.74 20.13 -12.49
CA VAL A 133 15.34 20.04 -12.94
C VAL A 133 14.52 19.10 -12.03
N PRO A 134 14.32 19.47 -10.74
CA PRO A 134 13.72 18.56 -9.76
C PRO A 134 12.25 18.25 -10.04
N VAL A 135 11.51 19.23 -10.57
CA VAL A 135 10.07 19.06 -10.85
C VAL A 135 9.87 18.11 -12.02
N GLU A 136 10.62 18.31 -13.10
CA GLU A 136 10.59 17.48 -14.30
C GLU A 136 11.03 16.05 -13.98
N SER A 137 12.07 15.91 -13.14
CA SER A 137 12.54 14.59 -12.67
C SER A 137 11.46 13.84 -11.89
N ILE A 138 10.72 14.53 -11.00
CA ILE A 138 9.59 13.93 -10.29
C ILE A 138 8.47 13.54 -11.25
N ILE A 139 8.16 14.37 -12.25
CA ILE A 139 7.13 14.07 -13.26
C ILE A 139 7.53 12.82 -14.06
N VAL A 140 8.77 12.72 -14.52
CA VAL A 140 9.30 11.54 -15.22
C VAL A 140 9.16 10.29 -14.36
N TYR A 141 9.57 10.37 -13.09
CA TYR A 141 9.44 9.27 -12.14
C TYR A 141 7.98 8.82 -11.94
N VAL A 142 7.05 9.77 -11.77
CA VAL A 142 5.62 9.48 -11.59
C VAL A 142 5.03 8.81 -12.84
N ILE A 143 5.38 9.29 -14.04
CA ILE A 143 4.95 8.66 -15.30
C ILE A 143 5.44 7.22 -15.38
N MET A 144 6.73 7.00 -15.08
CA MET A 144 7.34 5.65 -15.03
C MET A 144 6.61 4.74 -14.04
N LEU A 145 6.31 5.25 -12.85
CA LEU A 145 5.64 4.52 -11.79
C LEU A 145 4.21 4.14 -12.21
N VAL A 146 3.44 5.07 -12.76
CA VAL A 146 2.07 4.82 -13.22
C VAL A 146 2.03 3.81 -14.37
N LEU A 147 2.92 3.93 -15.36
CA LEU A 147 3.01 2.97 -16.48
C LEU A 147 3.28 1.56 -15.98
N ASN A 148 4.25 1.40 -15.07
CA ASN A 148 4.59 0.09 -14.52
C ASN A 148 3.50 -0.45 -13.58
N MET A 149 2.80 0.41 -12.83
CA MET A 149 1.63 0.00 -12.04
C MET A 149 0.50 -0.53 -12.92
N ILE A 150 0.18 0.15 -14.04
CA ILE A 150 -0.81 -0.33 -15.01
C ILE A 150 -0.44 -1.74 -15.52
N GLY A 151 0.83 -1.94 -15.88
CA GLY A 151 1.32 -3.25 -16.31
C GLY A 151 1.22 -4.32 -15.23
N ALA A 152 1.52 -3.97 -13.98
CA ALA A 152 1.43 -4.88 -12.84
C ALA A 152 -0.02 -5.29 -12.52
N PHE A 153 -0.97 -4.36 -12.60
CA PHE A 153 -2.39 -4.64 -12.37
C PHE A 153 -2.99 -5.63 -13.37
N LEU A 154 -2.40 -5.77 -14.57
CA LEU A 154 -2.78 -6.77 -15.57
C LEU A 154 -2.10 -8.13 -15.32
N LEU A 155 -2.10 -8.58 -14.06
CA LEU A 155 -1.50 -9.85 -13.60
C LEU A 155 -0.03 -10.03 -14.03
N GLY A 156 0.71 -8.93 -14.19
CA GLY A 156 2.10 -8.92 -14.64
C GLY A 156 2.32 -9.12 -16.14
N ILE A 157 1.33 -9.61 -16.92
CA ILE A 157 1.46 -9.75 -18.38
C ILE A 157 1.58 -8.37 -19.04
N GLY A 158 0.87 -7.37 -18.50
CA GLY A 158 0.95 -5.99 -18.97
C GLY A 158 2.37 -5.41 -18.90
N LEU A 159 3.22 -5.90 -18.00
CA LEU A 159 4.62 -5.46 -17.88
C LEU A 159 5.44 -5.74 -19.13
N LEU A 160 5.11 -6.79 -19.91
CA LEU A 160 5.79 -7.08 -21.18
C LEU A 160 5.66 -5.94 -22.20
N VAL A 161 4.63 -5.10 -22.06
CA VAL A 161 4.38 -3.94 -22.92
C VAL A 161 4.80 -2.66 -22.22
N THR A 162 4.41 -2.47 -20.96
CA THR A 162 4.69 -1.21 -20.25
C THR A 162 6.17 -1.02 -19.93
N VAL A 163 6.93 -2.09 -19.68
CA VAL A 163 8.37 -1.99 -19.40
C VAL A 163 9.12 -1.43 -20.61
N PRO A 164 9.03 -2.02 -21.83
CA PRO A 164 9.68 -1.43 -23.02
C PRO A 164 9.30 0.03 -23.27
N ILE A 165 8.02 0.37 -23.15
CA ILE A 165 7.54 1.75 -23.32
C ILE A 165 8.19 2.67 -22.29
N SER A 166 8.20 2.25 -21.02
CA SER A 166 8.79 3.02 -19.92
C SER A 166 10.31 3.20 -20.12
N THR A 167 11.02 2.19 -20.60
CA THR A 167 12.46 2.27 -20.88
C THR A 167 12.76 3.26 -22.02
N VAL A 168 11.99 3.22 -23.10
CA VAL A 168 12.14 4.18 -24.22
C VAL A 168 11.80 5.60 -23.79
N PHE A 169 10.72 5.78 -23.02
CA PHE A 169 10.34 7.08 -22.46
C PHE A 169 11.47 7.65 -21.58
N LEU A 170 12.00 6.83 -20.67
CA LEU A 170 13.09 7.23 -19.78
C LEU A 170 14.36 7.59 -20.56
N ALA A 171 14.71 6.83 -21.61
CA ALA A 171 15.85 7.15 -22.46
C ALA A 171 15.68 8.51 -23.16
N ASN A 172 14.51 8.77 -23.74
CA ASN A 172 14.20 10.07 -24.37
C ASN A 172 14.26 11.22 -23.37
N ALA A 173 13.69 11.03 -22.17
CA ALA A 173 13.75 12.02 -21.10
C ALA A 173 15.19 12.28 -20.66
N THR A 174 16.04 11.25 -20.57
CA THR A 174 17.46 11.44 -20.25
C THR A 174 18.17 12.24 -21.33
N PHE A 175 17.97 11.93 -22.62
CA PHE A 175 18.56 12.70 -23.73
C PHE A 175 18.26 14.20 -23.56
N GLU A 176 16.96 14.53 -23.49
CA GLU A 176 16.48 15.91 -23.38
C GLU A 176 17.02 16.64 -22.13
N LEU A 177 16.99 15.98 -20.96
CA LEU A 177 17.38 16.61 -19.70
C LEU A 177 18.89 16.68 -19.47
N SER A 178 19.67 15.79 -20.12
CA SER A 178 21.14 15.80 -20.06
C SER A 178 21.79 16.76 -21.06
N GLY A 179 20.99 17.37 -21.96
CA GLY A 179 21.45 18.36 -22.93
C GLY A 179 22.11 17.76 -24.18
N GLU A 180 21.77 16.51 -24.51
CA GLU A 180 22.15 15.78 -25.74
C GLU A 180 20.98 15.81 -26.75
#